data_AF-A0A4Y2L0Z2-F1
#
_entry.id   AF-A0A4Y2L0Z2-F1
#
_cell.length_a   1.000
_cell.length_b   1.000
_cell.length_c   1.000
_cell.angle_alpha   90.00
_cell.angle_beta   90.00
_cell.angle_gamma   90.00
#
_symmetry.space_group_name_H-M   'P 1'
#
loop_
_entity.id
_entity.type
_entity.pdbx_description
1 polymer ?
#
loop_
_entity_poly.entity_id
_entity_poly.type
_entity_poly.pdbx_seq_one_letter_code
_entity_poly.pdbx_strand_id
1 'polypeptide(L)'
;MRTEPDEQDFADWLLHLGNGSFTNNCQLGVDLVEIPDECGVSDSIVDEMFRSSVTDMEYMPGKAYLCPKMKSFLKTKKQVLKKLPGRTSVLIA
;
A
#
# COMPACT_ATOMS: atom_id res chain seq x y z
N MET A 1 -3.02 -5.09 12.07
CA MET A 1 -3.50 -5.34 10.70
C MET A 1 -4.15 -6.72 10.73
N ARG A 2 -5.37 -6.89 10.21
CA ARG A 2 -6.01 -8.21 10.18
C ARG A 2 -5.69 -8.83 8.83
N THR A 3 -5.16 -10.05 8.85
CA THR A 3 -4.88 -10.85 7.65
C THR A 3 -6.04 -11.82 7.42
N GLU A 4 -6.17 -12.33 6.20
CA GLU A 4 -7.14 -13.38 5.91
C GLU A 4 -6.70 -14.72 6.54
N PRO A 5 -7.63 -15.67 6.79
CA PRO A 5 -7.31 -16.94 7.46
C PRO A 5 -6.25 -17.80 6.75
N ASP A 6 -6.07 -17.62 5.45
CA ASP A 6 -5.10 -18.31 4.60
C ASP A 6 -3.74 -17.60 4.50
N GLU A 7 -3.59 -16.41 5.08
CA GLU A 7 -2.36 -15.60 5.06
C GLU A 7 -1.52 -15.77 6.34
N GLN A 8 -1.41 -16.98 6.87
CA GLN A 8 -0.72 -17.23 8.14
C GLN A 8 0.75 -16.82 8.09
N ASP A 9 1.46 -17.12 7.00
CA ASP A 9 2.87 -16.76 6.83
C ASP A 9 3.09 -15.23 6.87
N PHE A 10 2.17 -14.47 6.27
CA PHE A 10 2.20 -13.01 6.31
C PHE A 10 1.84 -12.45 7.69
N ALA A 11 0.90 -13.08 8.39
CA ALA A 11 0.55 -12.72 9.77
C ALA A 11 1.74 -12.92 10.72
N ASP A 12 2.42 -14.05 10.61
CA ASP A 12 3.62 -14.37 11.40
C ASP A 12 4.75 -13.40 11.05
N TRP A 13 4.91 -13.07 9.76
CA TRP A 13 5.85 -12.04 9.32
C TRP A 13 5.56 -10.69 10.00
N LEU A 14 4.31 -10.21 10.00
CA LEU A 14 3.93 -8.96 10.67
C LEU A 14 4.21 -8.97 12.18
N LEU A 15 4.01 -10.10 12.86
CA LEU A 15 4.33 -10.25 14.29
C LEU A 15 5.84 -10.11 14.54
N HIS A 16 6.66 -10.76 13.72
CA HIS A 16 8.11 -10.64 13.82
C HIS A 16 8.60 -9.21 13.54
N LEU A 17 7.94 -8.48 12.62
CA LEU A 17 8.19 -7.07 12.33
C LEU A 17 7.93 -6.20 13.55
N GLY A 18 6.73 -6.32 14.12
CA GLY A 18 6.31 -5.54 15.27
C GLY A 18 7.17 -5.77 16.50
N ASN A 19 7.67 -6.98 16.67
CA ASN A 19 8.55 -7.36 17.78
C ASN A 19 10.03 -7.00 17.56
N GLY A 20 10.41 -6.50 16.37
CA GLY A 20 11.81 -6.21 16.05
C GLY A 20 12.71 -7.45 16.01
N SER A 21 12.11 -8.62 15.81
CA SER A 21 12.81 -9.92 15.83
C SER A 21 13.25 -10.39 14.44
N PHE A 22 13.03 -9.57 13.40
CA PHE A 22 13.47 -9.92 12.06
C PHE A 22 14.97 -10.02 11.98
N THR A 23 15.40 -11.14 11.42
CA THR A 23 16.75 -11.31 10.90
C THR A 23 16.60 -11.44 9.39
N ASN A 24 17.42 -10.72 8.63
CA ASN A 24 17.44 -10.89 7.19
C ASN A 24 18.22 -12.18 6.85
N ASN A 25 17.82 -12.87 5.78
CA ASN A 25 18.45 -14.13 5.39
C ASN A 25 19.90 -13.96 4.91
N CYS A 26 20.29 -12.73 4.58
CA CYS A 26 21.59 -12.39 4.01
C CYS A 26 22.65 -11.97 5.05
N GLN A 27 22.37 -12.09 6.36
CA GLN A 27 23.25 -11.64 7.45
C GLN A 27 23.69 -10.16 7.34
N LEU A 28 22.88 -9.33 6.71
CA LEU A 28 23.05 -7.88 6.64
C LEU A 28 22.79 -7.25 8.02
N GLY A 29 23.13 -5.96 8.14
CA GLY A 29 23.03 -5.23 9.40
C GLY A 29 21.68 -5.37 10.11
N VAL A 30 21.72 -5.29 11.44
CA VAL A 30 20.56 -5.47 12.34
C VAL A 30 19.41 -4.49 12.09
N ASP A 31 19.68 -3.39 11.39
CA ASP A 31 18.69 -2.35 11.05
C ASP A 31 17.98 -2.62 9.70
N LEU A 32 18.28 -3.75 9.04
CA LEU A 32 17.71 -4.09 7.74
C LEU A 32 16.66 -5.19 7.86
N VAL A 33 15.48 -4.90 7.33
CA VAL A 33 14.34 -5.82 7.26
C VAL A 33 14.12 -6.23 5.81
N GLU A 34 13.98 -7.54 5.61
CA GLU A 34 13.57 -8.11 4.32
C GLU A 34 12.05 -8.00 4.18
N ILE A 35 11.61 -7.39 3.08
CA ILE A 35 10.20 -7.20 2.77
C ILE A 35 9.79 -8.32 1.79
N PRO A 36 8.70 -9.07 2.06
CA PRO A 36 8.20 -10.11 1.16
C PRO A 36 7.90 -9.54 -0.23
N ASP A 37 8.16 -10.32 -1.28
CA ASP A 37 7.97 -9.89 -2.67
C ASP A 37 6.50 -9.51 -2.95
N GLU A 38 5.56 -10.15 -2.26
CA GLU A 38 4.12 -9.89 -2.35
C GLU A 38 3.72 -8.49 -1.87
N CYS A 39 4.56 -7.84 -1.05
CA CYS A 39 4.34 -6.46 -0.61
C CYS A 39 4.80 -5.43 -1.66
N GLY A 40 5.60 -5.86 -2.64
CA GLY A 40 6.13 -5.02 -3.69
C GLY A 40 5.14 -4.84 -4.84
N VAL A 41 5.06 -3.62 -5.37
CA VAL A 41 4.40 -3.34 -6.65
C VAL A 41 5.46 -2.80 -7.61
N SER A 42 5.61 -3.43 -8.78
CA SER A 42 6.62 -3.06 -9.78
C SER A 42 6.34 -1.72 -10.46
N ASP A 43 5.06 -1.41 -10.67
CA ASP A 43 4.61 -0.22 -11.39
C ASP A 43 3.93 0.78 -10.44
N SER A 44 2.65 1.07 -10.71
CA SER A 44 1.89 2.09 -10.03
C SER A 44 0.97 1.43 -9.00
N ILE A 45 1.23 1.68 -7.72
CA ILE A 45 0.34 1.26 -6.62
C ILE A 45 -1.10 1.73 -6.80
N VAL A 46 -1.31 2.86 -7.50
CA VAL A 46 -2.63 3.37 -7.84
C VAL A 46 -3.27 2.48 -8.90
N ASP A 47 -2.54 2.12 -9.96
CA ASP A 47 -3.09 1.24 -10.99
C ASP A 47 -3.36 -0.17 -10.46
N GLU A 48 -2.52 -0.68 -9.57
CA GLU A 48 -2.75 -1.97 -8.88
C GLU A 48 -4.04 -1.95 -8.05
N MET A 49 -4.23 -0.89 -7.24
CA MET A 49 -5.41 -0.80 -6.37
C MET A 49 -6.72 -0.48 -7.09
N PHE A 50 -6.66 0.30 -8.18
CA PHE A 50 -7.83 0.76 -8.95
C PHE A 50 -8.08 -0.07 -10.22
N ARG A 51 -7.17 -0.99 -10.57
CA ARG A 51 -7.10 -1.67 -11.87
C ARG A 51 -7.12 -0.66 -13.04
N SER A 52 -7.14 -1.16 -14.28
CA SER A 52 -7.09 -0.31 -15.48
C SER A 52 -8.34 0.56 -15.67
N SER A 53 -9.49 0.20 -15.08
CA SER A 53 -10.75 0.96 -15.16
C SER A 53 -11.53 0.97 -13.84
N VAL A 54 -12.05 2.14 -13.47
CA VAL A 54 -12.87 2.40 -12.27
C VAL A 54 -14.33 1.94 -12.42
N THR A 55 -14.61 1.08 -13.40
CA THR A 55 -15.96 0.53 -13.60
C THR A 55 -16.40 -0.38 -12.46
N ASP A 56 -15.45 -0.97 -11.71
CA ASP A 56 -15.73 -1.77 -10.52
C ASP A 56 -15.78 -0.87 -9.27
N MET A 57 -16.78 0.01 -9.19
CA MET A 57 -17.03 0.81 -7.99
C MET A 57 -17.30 -0.04 -6.73
N GLU A 58 -17.61 -1.32 -6.88
CA GLU A 58 -17.70 -2.30 -5.79
C GLU A 58 -16.35 -2.56 -5.10
N TYR A 59 -15.22 -2.35 -5.78
CA TYR A 59 -13.86 -2.60 -5.25
C TYR A 59 -13.22 -1.40 -4.54
N MET A 60 -13.94 -0.29 -4.44
CA MET A 60 -13.47 1.00 -3.93
C MET A 60 -13.70 1.26 -2.43
N PRO A 61 -14.84 0.85 -1.83
CA PRO A 61 -15.15 1.24 -0.46
C PRO A 61 -14.12 0.64 0.51
N GLY A 62 -13.69 1.45 1.49
CA GLY A 62 -12.85 0.97 2.60
C GLY A 62 -11.35 0.90 2.35
N LYS A 63 -10.85 1.28 1.16
CA LYS A 63 -9.41 1.35 0.89
C LYS A 63 -8.80 2.65 1.42
N ALA A 64 -7.63 2.54 2.06
CA ALA A 64 -6.87 3.67 2.58
C ALA A 64 -5.41 3.63 2.08
N TYR A 65 -4.86 4.81 1.80
CA TYR A 65 -3.46 4.97 1.40
C TYR A 65 -2.67 5.62 2.54
N LEU A 66 -1.62 4.92 2.97
CA LEU A 66 -0.68 5.43 3.95
C LEU A 66 0.62 5.80 3.25
N CYS A 67 1.14 6.99 3.57
CA CYS A 67 2.37 7.51 2.97
C CYS A 67 3.26 8.02 4.10
N PRO A 68 4.56 7.65 4.14
CA PRO A 68 5.47 8.13 5.18
C PRO A 68 5.65 9.66 5.17
N LYS A 69 5.50 10.29 4.00
CA LYS A 69 5.72 11.73 3.80
C LYS A 69 4.55 12.40 3.10
N MET A 70 4.25 13.63 3.50
CA MET A 70 3.21 14.48 2.88
C MET A 70 3.43 14.68 1.38
N LYS A 71 4.68 14.88 0.94
CA LYS A 71 4.98 15.03 -0.50
C LYS A 71 4.56 13.80 -1.31
N SER A 72 4.84 12.60 -0.80
CA SER A 72 4.43 11.35 -1.44
C SER A 72 2.91 11.21 -1.44
N PHE A 73 2.27 11.53 -0.30
CA PHE A 73 0.81 11.55 -0.19
C PHE A 73 0.16 12.46 -1.24
N LEU A 74 0.63 13.69 -1.39
CA LEU A 74 0.08 14.64 -2.38
C LEU A 74 0.27 14.15 -3.82
N LYS A 75 1.40 13.51 -4.13
CA LYS A 75 1.65 12.92 -5.45
C LYS A 75 0.68 11.76 -5.73
N THR A 76 0.49 10.86 -4.76
CA THR A 76 -0.44 9.73 -4.88
C THR A 76 -1.88 10.21 -4.97
N LYS A 77 -2.29 11.15 -4.10
CA LYS A 77 -3.62 11.76 -4.12
C LYS A 77 -3.99 12.32 -5.50
N LYS A 78 -3.07 13.03 -6.16
CA LYS A 78 -3.30 13.54 -7.53
C LYS A 78 -3.52 12.43 -8.55
N GLN A 79 -2.83 11.30 -8.43
CA GLN A 79 -3.03 10.15 -9.32
C GLN A 79 -4.37 9.47 -9.07
N VAL A 80 -4.73 9.27 -7.80
CA VAL A 80 -6.05 8.74 -7.41
C VAL A 80 -7.18 9.60 -7.95
N LEU A 81 -7.09 10.93 -7.80
CA LEU A 81 -8.11 11.86 -8.29
C LEU A 81 -8.32 11.79 -9.81
N LYS A 82 -7.29 11.42 -10.59
CA LYS A 82 -7.41 11.23 -12.04
C LYS A 82 -8.13 9.94 -12.42
N LYS A 83 -8.17 8.96 -11.52
CA LYS A 83 -8.87 7.67 -11.74
C LYS A 83 -10.36 7.77 -11.43
N LEU A 84 -10.73 8.59 -10.45
CA LEU A 84 -12.12 8.72 -10.04
C LEU A 84 -12.99 9.37 -11.14
N PRO A 85 -14.18 8.81 -11.43
CA PRO A 85 -15.10 9.40 -12.39
C PRO A 85 -15.66 10.72 -11.84
N GLY A 86 -15.90 11.68 -12.73
CA GLY A 86 -16.53 12.96 -12.39
C GLY A 86 -15.69 14.17 -12.76
N ARG A 87 -16.21 15.36 -12.43
CA ARG A 87 -15.50 16.63 -12.67
C ARG A 87 -14.68 17.01 -11.44
N THR A 88 -13.43 17.38 -11.66
CA THR A 88 -12.60 17.98 -10.62
C THR A 88 -13.07 19.40 -10.35
N SER A 89 -13.48 19.67 -9.11
CA SER A 89 -13.75 21.03 -8.63
C SER A 89 -12.56 21.50 -7.80
N VAL A 90 -12.09 22.72 -8.05
CA VAL A 90 -11.06 23.38 -7.24
C VAL A 90 -11.75 24.38 -6.34
N LEU A 91 -11.69 24.15 -5.03
CA LEU A 91 -12.12 25.11 -4.04
C LEU A 91 -10.90 25.92 -3.61
N ILE A 92 -10.97 27.24 -3.80
CA ILE A 92 -9.98 28.20 -3.29
C ILE A 92 -10.60 28.78 -2.02
N ALA A 93 -9.94 28.53 -0.88
CA ALA A 93 -10.32 29.07 0.42
C ALA A 93 -9.48 30.31 0.73
#